data_AF-A0A2V6A290-F1
#
_entry.id   AF-A0A2V6A290-F1
#
_cell.length_a   1.000
_cell.length_b   1.000
_cell.length_c   1.000
_cell.angle_alpha   90.00
_cell.angle_beta   90.00
_cell.angle_gamma   90.00
#
_symmetry.space_group_name_H-M   'P 1'
#
loop_
_entity.id
_entity.type
_entity.pdbx_description
1 polymer ?
#
loop_
_entity_poly.entity_id
_entity_poly.type
_entity_poly.pdbx_seq_one_letter_code
_entity_poly.pdbx_strand_id
1 'polypeptide(L)'
;AEVSERELGGVERRIQESEAADRDLLKQLSDLHALDPAPPDLEALSAGIMAKRARLPDDRSELVRARVGSTDAVRTAKEKLNTADSELAAVEKNIARVRSEFEARERKLAESIRTQQQAAREARTRHQTVEERKKPAYLSIGRHLSEKGVPPPSAPHLLEEAHRRREAVRLQLKHQAELAQLSSQIDKQELRKFYFSAFSVLVLLAITLLVVFQSPRGREWLPQETDTILSINADQFERANLAKRWPDTKAKLWPGLIGPAASVPGLNSSRDTARITRALTTDETGETKEFNLVQSRRSLAKVIRTVADDKNFRRRPQTISGLPVWERQPSSAEGTAAEPDFALARVGPATLAVGAPEEVDELVLVRLGMKPDMKITGQLFDRFQALDHESALRLISRDPPDLSRVFHPIFSRELLDASQLIGLAVNLQNPVKARILIQVNAPKNAADVARDLRGNPEQWLRLPDSPLLLYSQPPEIQTQGSSNLELRFTVPEDSARLLLERLAGTDVPEGAVAEY
;
A
#
# COMPACT_ATOMS: atom_id res chain seq x y z
N ALA A 1 -20.98 12.78 20.93
CA ALA A 1 -21.94 13.54 21.73
C ALA A 1 -22.87 12.61 22.52
N GLU A 2 -23.62 11.72 21.85
CA GLU A 2 -24.60 10.83 22.52
C GLU A 2 -24.02 9.94 23.63
N VAL A 3 -22.84 9.35 23.42
CA VAL A 3 -22.20 8.50 24.45
C VAL A 3 -21.89 9.32 25.70
N SER A 4 -21.31 10.51 25.53
CA SER A 4 -21.00 11.42 26.64
C SER A 4 -22.26 11.92 27.36
N GLU A 5 -23.37 12.13 26.64
CA GLU A 5 -24.66 12.49 27.24
C GLU A 5 -25.30 11.32 28.03
N ARG A 6 -25.13 10.08 27.56
CA ARG A 6 -25.55 8.89 28.34
C ARG A 6 -24.77 8.75 29.63
N GLU A 7 -23.45 8.95 29.59
CA GLU A 7 -22.60 8.91 30.78
C GLU A 7 -22.96 10.02 31.78
N LEU A 8 -23.23 11.24 31.29
CA LEU A 8 -23.74 12.34 32.12
C LEU A 8 -25.06 11.96 32.81
N GLY A 9 -26.01 11.40 32.06
CA GLY A 9 -27.28 10.92 32.61
C GLY A 9 -27.12 9.79 33.62
N GLY A 10 -26.12 8.92 33.45
CA GLY A 10 -25.75 7.89 34.41
C GLY A 10 -25.23 8.46 35.73
N VAL A 11 -24.39 9.49 35.66
CA VAL A 11 -23.89 10.20 36.86
C VAL A 11 -25.01 10.94 37.58
N GLU A 12 -25.93 11.59 36.85
CA GLU A 12 -27.07 12.29 37.45
C GLU A 12 -28.05 11.34 38.16
N ARG A 13 -28.29 10.14 37.60
CA ARG A 13 -29.07 9.09 38.29
C ARG A 13 -28.42 8.64 39.59
N ARG A 14 -27.11 8.39 39.59
CA ARG A 14 -26.38 7.99 40.81
C ARG A 14 -26.42 9.05 41.91
N ILE A 15 -26.43 10.33 41.54
CA ILE A 15 -26.62 11.44 42.50
C ILE A 15 -28.04 11.39 43.09
N GLN A 16 -29.07 11.19 42.27
CA GLN A 16 -30.46 11.07 42.74
C GLN A 16 -30.67 9.85 43.64
N GLU A 17 -30.04 8.72 43.33
CA GLU A 17 -30.07 7.50 44.15
C GLU A 17 -29.40 7.72 45.51
N SER A 18 -28.27 8.45 45.54
CA SER A 18 -27.60 8.84 46.79
C SER A 18 -28.48 9.76 47.65
N GLU A 19 -29.19 10.72 47.03
CA GLU A 19 -30.13 11.62 47.73
C GLU A 19 -31.41 10.91 48.21
N ALA A 20 -31.82 9.84 47.53
CA ALA A 20 -32.88 8.96 48.01
C ALA A 20 -32.41 8.14 49.23
N ALA A 21 -31.20 7.58 49.17
CA ALA A 21 -30.62 6.80 50.26
C ALA A 21 -30.43 7.62 51.57
N ASP A 22 -29.98 8.88 51.50
CA ASP A 22 -29.90 9.74 52.69
C ASP A 22 -31.29 10.01 53.31
N ARG A 23 -32.30 10.24 52.47
CA ARG A 23 -33.70 10.42 52.92
C ARG A 23 -34.25 9.16 53.58
N ASP A 24 -33.97 7.99 53.03
CA ASP A 24 -34.39 6.71 53.60
C ASP A 24 -33.70 6.44 54.95
N LEU A 25 -32.41 6.76 55.09
CA LEU A 25 -31.70 6.65 56.38
C LEU A 25 -32.24 7.61 57.44
N LEU A 26 -32.60 8.85 57.04
CA LEU A 26 -33.26 9.80 57.93
C LEU A 26 -34.64 9.31 58.38
N LYS A 27 -35.40 8.69 57.46
CA LYS A 27 -36.69 8.09 57.78
C LYS A 27 -36.54 6.90 58.74
N GLN A 28 -35.57 6.02 58.51
CA GLN A 28 -35.26 4.91 59.41
C GLN A 28 -34.88 5.40 60.82
N LEU A 29 -34.10 6.48 60.92
CA LEU A 29 -33.77 7.12 62.20
C LEU A 29 -34.99 7.70 62.92
N SER A 30 -35.93 8.27 62.16
CA SER A 30 -37.20 8.79 62.68
C SER A 30 -38.12 7.66 63.14
N ASP A 31 -38.26 6.61 62.35
CA ASP A 31 -39.11 5.45 62.64
C ASP A 31 -38.58 4.68 63.87
N LEU A 32 -37.25 4.56 64.02
CA LEU A 32 -36.60 3.98 65.21
C LEU A 32 -36.89 4.77 66.50
N HIS A 33 -36.96 6.10 66.43
CA HIS A 33 -37.28 6.95 67.58
C HIS A 33 -38.78 7.01 67.92
N ALA A 34 -39.65 6.59 66.99
CA ALA A 34 -41.11 6.61 67.17
C ALA A 34 -41.68 5.31 67.76
N LEU A 35 -40.85 4.27 67.94
CA LEU A 35 -41.26 2.99 68.53
C LEU A 35 -41.38 3.09 70.06
N ASP A 36 -42.54 2.69 70.60
CA ASP A 36 -42.81 2.63 72.04
C ASP A 36 -43.39 1.24 72.42
N PRO A 37 -42.74 0.46 73.31
CA PRO A 37 -41.50 0.76 74.03
C PRO A 37 -40.25 0.70 73.13
N ALA A 38 -39.27 1.54 73.45
CA ALA A 38 -38.02 1.62 72.69
C ALA A 38 -37.24 0.29 72.71
N PRO A 39 -36.65 -0.14 71.57
CA PRO A 39 -35.86 -1.36 71.50
C PRO A 39 -34.59 -1.27 72.37
N PRO A 40 -34.13 -2.38 72.98
CA PRO A 40 -32.99 -2.41 73.90
C PRO A 40 -31.65 -2.01 73.24
N ASP A 41 -31.54 -2.11 71.91
CA ASP A 41 -30.33 -1.81 71.13
C ASP A 41 -30.41 -0.49 70.35
N LEU A 42 -31.29 0.44 70.77
CA LEU A 42 -31.55 1.72 70.07
C LEU A 42 -30.28 2.53 69.79
N GLU A 43 -29.35 2.61 70.75
CA GLU A 43 -28.09 3.37 70.60
C GLU A 43 -27.16 2.73 69.56
N ALA A 44 -27.07 1.40 69.52
CA ALA A 44 -26.24 0.69 68.55
C ALA A 44 -26.81 0.83 67.12
N LEU A 45 -28.14 0.75 66.98
CA LEU A 45 -28.83 0.89 65.69
C LEU A 45 -28.76 2.33 65.16
N SER A 46 -28.96 3.33 66.02
CA SER A 46 -28.83 4.74 65.65
C SER A 46 -27.39 5.13 65.30
N ALA A 47 -26.40 4.64 66.04
CA ALA A 47 -24.98 4.83 65.71
C ALA A 47 -24.61 4.18 64.36
N GLY A 48 -25.15 3.00 64.06
CA GLY A 48 -24.96 2.32 62.78
C GLY A 48 -25.54 3.11 61.59
N ILE A 49 -26.71 3.73 61.75
CA ILE A 49 -27.33 4.59 60.73
C ILE A 49 -26.54 5.89 60.57
N MET A 50 -26.11 6.52 61.67
CA MET A 50 -25.29 7.73 61.65
C MET A 50 -23.92 7.49 60.99
N ALA A 51 -23.30 6.33 61.21
CA ALA A 51 -22.04 5.95 60.57
C ALA A 51 -22.19 5.74 59.05
N LYS A 52 -23.31 5.16 58.59
CA LYS A 52 -23.64 5.05 57.16
C LYS A 52 -23.87 6.42 56.54
N ARG A 53 -24.56 7.31 57.26
CA ARG A 53 -24.81 8.69 56.84
C ARG A 53 -23.53 9.53 56.77
N ALA A 54 -22.56 9.29 57.64
CA ALA A 54 -21.29 10.01 57.65
C ALA A 54 -20.41 9.76 56.40
N ARG A 55 -20.62 8.66 55.66
CA ARG A 55 -19.87 8.31 54.44
C ARG A 55 -20.48 8.86 53.15
N LEU A 56 -21.78 9.13 53.14
CA LEU A 56 -22.50 9.66 51.97
C LEU A 56 -21.98 11.02 51.47
N PRO A 57 -21.52 11.98 52.30
CA PRO A 57 -20.96 13.24 51.84
C PRO A 57 -19.70 13.09 50.98
N ASP A 58 -18.82 12.16 51.33
CA ASP A 58 -17.58 11.90 50.59
C ASP A 58 -17.88 11.28 49.23
N ASP A 59 -18.73 10.24 49.19
CA ASP A 59 -19.23 9.62 47.95
C ASP A 59 -19.94 10.64 47.05
N ARG A 60 -20.67 11.59 47.64
CA ARG A 60 -21.34 12.69 46.93
C ARG A 60 -20.32 13.65 46.30
N SER A 61 -19.25 13.97 47.00
CA SER A 61 -18.21 14.88 46.49
C SER A 61 -17.51 14.31 45.24
N GLU A 62 -17.31 12.99 45.20
CA GLU A 62 -16.74 12.30 44.04
C GLU A 62 -17.73 12.24 42.86
N LEU A 63 -19.02 11.99 43.13
CA LEU A 63 -20.06 12.02 42.10
C LEU A 63 -20.24 13.42 41.48
N VAL A 64 -20.16 14.48 42.30
CA VAL A 64 -20.23 15.87 41.81
C VAL A 64 -18.99 16.21 40.98
N ARG A 65 -17.79 15.75 41.39
CA ARG A 65 -16.57 15.93 40.59
C ARG A 65 -16.66 15.19 39.25
N ALA A 66 -17.18 13.96 39.25
CA ALA A 66 -17.44 13.19 38.03
C ALA A 66 -18.47 13.88 37.13
N ARG A 67 -19.51 14.50 37.70
CA ARG A 67 -20.50 15.28 36.95
C ARG A 67 -19.85 16.45 36.22
N VAL A 68 -19.02 17.24 36.90
CA VAL A 68 -18.32 18.39 36.29
C VAL A 68 -17.41 17.94 35.15
N GLY A 69 -16.63 16.87 35.36
CA GLY A 69 -15.78 16.29 34.31
C GLY A 69 -16.58 15.79 33.10
N SER A 70 -17.71 15.13 33.33
CA SER A 70 -18.61 14.67 32.26
C SER A 70 -19.28 15.82 31.52
N THR A 71 -19.67 16.91 32.21
CA THR A 71 -20.22 18.11 31.54
C THR A 71 -19.22 18.77 30.60
N ASP A 72 -17.95 18.87 31.01
CA ASP A 72 -16.89 19.44 30.17
C ASP A 72 -16.55 18.53 28.98
N ALA A 73 -16.58 17.21 29.18
CA ALA A 73 -16.42 16.25 28.09
C ALA A 73 -17.55 16.35 27.05
N VAL A 74 -18.81 16.52 27.49
CA VAL A 74 -19.95 16.74 26.59
C VAL A 74 -19.80 18.06 25.83
N ARG A 75 -19.40 19.15 26.51
CA ARG A 75 -19.21 20.46 25.89
C ARG A 75 -18.13 20.43 24.80
N THR A 76 -16.96 19.88 25.11
CA THR A 76 -15.86 19.75 24.14
C THR A 76 -16.22 18.83 22.97
N ALA A 77 -16.99 17.76 23.21
CA ALA A 77 -17.48 16.90 22.14
C ALA A 77 -18.47 17.64 21.22
N LYS A 78 -19.34 18.50 21.76
CA LYS A 78 -20.25 19.34 20.97
C LYS A 78 -19.51 20.40 20.15
N GLU A 79 -18.50 21.05 20.73
CA GLU A 79 -17.65 22.01 20.01
C GLU A 79 -16.91 21.36 18.83
N LYS A 80 -16.35 20.16 19.03
CA LYS A 80 -15.71 19.39 17.95
C LYS A 80 -16.70 18.97 16.87
N LEU A 81 -17.90 18.56 17.24
CA LEU A 81 -18.95 18.20 16.28
C LEU A 81 -19.36 19.41 15.42
N ASN A 82 -19.61 20.55 16.05
CA ASN A 82 -19.94 21.79 15.34
C ASN A 82 -18.81 22.22 14.38
N THR A 83 -17.55 22.00 14.78
CA THR A 83 -16.39 22.29 13.92
C THR A 83 -16.38 21.37 12.69
N ALA A 84 -16.55 20.06 12.90
CA ALA A 84 -16.62 19.09 11.81
C ALA A 84 -17.81 19.34 10.86
N ASP A 85 -18.97 19.71 11.38
CA ASP A 85 -20.15 20.07 10.58
C ASP A 85 -19.87 21.32 9.73
N SER A 86 -19.14 22.30 10.26
CA SER A 86 -18.76 23.50 9.51
C SER A 86 -17.76 23.19 8.38
N GLU A 87 -16.83 22.27 8.60
CA GLU A 87 -15.89 21.79 7.58
C GLU A 87 -16.62 20.98 6.49
N LEU A 88 -17.56 20.13 6.87
CA LEU A 88 -18.40 19.38 5.93
C LEU A 88 -19.23 20.33 5.07
N ALA A 89 -19.88 21.34 5.66
CA ALA A 89 -20.63 22.35 4.91
C ALA A 89 -19.73 23.12 3.91
N ALA A 90 -18.48 23.40 4.28
CA ALA A 90 -17.51 24.04 3.38
C ALA A 90 -17.11 23.12 2.21
N VAL A 91 -16.92 21.82 2.48
CA VAL A 91 -16.63 20.81 1.45
C VAL A 91 -17.82 20.63 0.51
N GLU A 92 -19.05 20.54 1.03
CA GLU A 92 -20.27 20.44 0.22
C GLU A 92 -20.45 21.65 -0.71
N LYS A 93 -20.19 22.87 -0.20
CA LYS A 93 -20.23 24.09 -1.01
C LYS A 93 -19.17 24.06 -2.12
N ASN A 94 -17.97 23.54 -1.83
CA ASN A 94 -16.93 23.38 -2.84
C ASN A 94 -17.32 22.36 -3.91
N ILE A 95 -17.92 21.22 -3.53
CA ILE A 95 -18.43 20.21 -4.46
C ILE A 95 -19.52 20.81 -5.35
N ALA A 96 -20.47 21.54 -4.79
CA ALA A 96 -21.54 22.21 -5.54
C ALA A 96 -20.98 23.26 -6.53
N ARG A 97 -19.96 24.02 -6.12
CA ARG A 97 -19.27 24.97 -7.00
C ARG A 97 -18.56 24.25 -8.16
N VAL A 98 -17.79 23.21 -7.88
CA VAL A 98 -17.08 22.45 -8.91
C VAL A 98 -18.06 21.81 -9.88
N ARG A 99 -19.17 21.26 -9.39
CA ARG A 99 -20.22 20.70 -10.25
C ARG A 99 -20.83 21.75 -11.19
N SER A 100 -21.14 22.94 -10.68
CA SER A 100 -21.71 24.00 -11.54
C SER A 100 -20.70 24.53 -12.56
N GLU A 101 -19.41 24.57 -12.23
CA GLU A 101 -18.34 24.89 -13.19
C GLU A 101 -18.24 23.85 -14.31
N PHE A 102 -18.34 22.56 -13.99
CA PHE A 102 -18.35 21.49 -14.99
C PHE A 102 -19.58 21.56 -15.89
N GLU A 103 -20.78 21.72 -15.31
CA GLU A 103 -22.03 21.87 -16.08
C GLU A 103 -21.97 23.11 -17.00
N ALA A 104 -21.38 24.22 -16.55
CA ALA A 104 -21.20 25.41 -17.38
C ALA A 104 -20.21 25.18 -18.54
N ARG A 105 -19.11 24.46 -18.31
CA ARG A 105 -18.14 24.09 -19.36
C ARG A 105 -18.78 23.16 -20.38
N GLU A 106 -19.58 22.20 -19.93
CA GLU A 106 -20.28 21.26 -20.81
C GLU A 106 -21.31 21.97 -21.69
N ARG A 107 -22.10 22.90 -21.13
CA ARG A 107 -23.04 23.73 -21.92
C ARG A 107 -22.33 24.56 -22.98
N LYS A 108 -21.21 25.20 -22.63
CA LYS A 108 -20.38 25.94 -23.60
C LYS A 108 -19.84 25.04 -24.71
N LEU A 109 -19.37 23.84 -24.36
CA LEU A 109 -18.89 22.87 -25.35
C LEU A 109 -20.03 22.44 -26.29
N ALA A 110 -21.20 22.10 -25.74
CA ALA A 110 -22.37 21.71 -26.54
C ALA A 110 -22.83 22.84 -27.49
N GLU A 111 -22.80 24.09 -27.04
CA GLU A 111 -23.11 25.26 -27.87
C GLU A 111 -22.07 25.48 -28.97
N SER A 112 -20.77 25.30 -28.67
CA SER A 112 -19.70 25.35 -29.68
C SER A 112 -19.85 24.26 -30.76
N ILE A 113 -20.27 23.05 -30.38
CA ILE A 113 -20.54 21.96 -31.33
C ILE A 113 -21.74 22.31 -32.20
N ARG A 114 -22.82 22.83 -31.61
CA ARG A 114 -24.02 23.24 -32.37
C ARG A 114 -23.71 24.36 -33.37
N THR A 115 -22.96 25.38 -32.96
CA THR A 115 -22.57 26.48 -33.86
C THR A 115 -21.67 25.99 -35.00
N GLN A 116 -20.71 25.10 -34.74
CA GLN A 116 -19.90 24.47 -35.80
C GLN A 116 -20.75 23.65 -36.77
N GLN A 117 -21.69 22.84 -36.25
CA GLN A 117 -22.59 22.06 -37.09
C GLN A 117 -23.52 22.95 -37.93
N GLN A 118 -24.00 24.06 -37.36
CA GLN A 118 -24.84 25.01 -38.07
C GLN A 118 -24.05 25.75 -39.16
N ALA A 119 -22.83 26.19 -38.87
CA ALA A 119 -21.93 26.77 -39.86
C ALA A 119 -21.62 25.79 -41.01
N ALA A 120 -21.42 24.50 -40.71
CA ALA A 120 -21.22 23.48 -41.72
C ALA A 120 -22.48 23.25 -42.59
N ARG A 121 -23.67 23.29 -41.98
CA ARG A 121 -24.95 23.21 -42.71
C ARG A 121 -25.16 24.43 -43.61
N GLU A 122 -24.92 25.64 -43.10
CA GLU A 122 -25.01 26.88 -43.87
C GLU A 122 -23.99 26.93 -45.02
N ALA A 123 -22.78 26.41 -44.82
CA ALA A 123 -21.79 26.28 -45.89
C ALA A 123 -22.28 25.33 -46.99
N ARG A 124 -22.91 24.20 -46.62
CA ARG A 124 -23.49 23.24 -47.57
C ARG A 124 -24.67 23.85 -48.34
N THR A 125 -25.56 24.58 -47.69
CA THR A 125 -26.69 25.25 -48.38
C THR A 125 -26.22 26.40 -49.25
N ARG A 126 -25.21 27.19 -48.84
CA ARG A 126 -24.56 28.18 -49.71
C ARG A 126 -23.90 27.53 -50.92
N HIS A 127 -23.26 26.38 -50.76
CA HIS A 127 -22.71 25.63 -51.89
C HIS A 127 -23.80 25.12 -52.84
N GLN A 128 -24.91 24.58 -52.30
CA GLN A 128 -26.05 24.13 -53.11
C GLN A 128 -26.72 25.29 -53.86
N THR A 129 -26.96 26.42 -53.22
CA THR A 129 -27.55 27.60 -53.87
C THR A 129 -26.62 28.22 -54.93
N VAL A 130 -25.29 28.17 -54.75
CA VAL A 130 -24.32 28.56 -55.78
C VAL A 130 -24.34 27.60 -56.96
N GLU A 131 -24.48 26.29 -56.70
CA GLU A 131 -24.63 25.26 -57.74
C GLU A 131 -25.97 25.40 -58.50
N GLU A 132 -27.07 25.68 -57.80
CA GLU A 132 -28.40 25.91 -58.42
C GLU A 132 -28.46 27.22 -59.22
N ARG A 133 -27.74 28.27 -58.79
CA ARG A 133 -27.62 29.54 -59.55
C ARG A 133 -26.79 29.42 -60.82
N LYS A 134 -25.95 28.40 -60.95
CA LYS A 134 -25.31 28.07 -62.23
C LYS A 134 -26.36 27.38 -63.10
N LYS A 135 -27.03 28.14 -63.98
CA LYS A 135 -28.08 27.58 -64.86
C LYS A 135 -27.55 26.28 -65.51
N PRO A 136 -28.27 25.15 -65.41
CA PRO A 136 -27.80 23.85 -65.92
C PRO A 136 -27.46 23.91 -67.42
N ALA A 137 -28.06 24.86 -68.15
CA ALA A 137 -27.71 25.19 -69.53
C ALA A 137 -26.26 25.72 -69.70
N TYR A 138 -25.75 26.57 -68.80
CA TYR A 138 -24.38 27.07 -68.90
C TYR A 138 -23.34 26.01 -68.55
N LEU A 139 -23.67 25.12 -67.60
CA LEU A 139 -22.82 23.97 -67.27
C LEU A 139 -22.82 22.91 -68.37
N SER A 140 -23.96 22.65 -69.02
CA SER A 140 -24.04 21.73 -70.16
C SER A 140 -23.33 22.29 -71.40
N ILE A 141 -23.48 23.59 -71.69
CA ILE A 141 -22.74 24.28 -72.76
C ILE A 141 -21.24 24.26 -72.46
N GLY A 142 -20.81 24.62 -71.24
CA GLY A 142 -19.40 24.55 -70.84
C GLY A 142 -18.85 23.13 -70.90
N ARG A 143 -19.64 22.12 -70.52
CA ARG A 143 -19.29 20.70 -70.64
C ARG A 143 -19.10 20.30 -72.11
N HIS A 144 -20.00 20.72 -72.98
CA HIS A 144 -19.98 20.43 -74.41
C HIS A 144 -18.85 21.15 -75.15
N LEU A 145 -18.54 22.39 -74.77
CA LEU A 145 -17.41 23.17 -75.31
C LEU A 145 -16.07 22.59 -74.85
N SER A 146 -15.96 22.17 -73.59
CA SER A 146 -14.79 21.43 -73.09
C SER A 146 -14.63 20.06 -73.76
N GLU A 147 -15.72 19.35 -74.08
CA GLU A 147 -15.66 18.09 -74.85
C GLU A 147 -15.19 18.31 -76.30
N LYS A 148 -15.55 19.44 -76.91
CA LYS A 148 -15.08 19.84 -78.25
C LYS A 148 -13.71 20.52 -78.26
N GLY A 149 -13.05 20.64 -77.10
CA GLY A 149 -11.72 21.26 -76.98
C GLY A 149 -11.72 22.77 -77.22
N VAL A 150 -12.86 23.46 -77.12
CA VAL A 150 -12.97 24.91 -77.36
C VAL A 150 -12.74 25.66 -76.04
N PRO A 151 -11.62 26.39 -75.89
CA PRO A 151 -11.32 27.11 -74.66
C PRO A 151 -12.21 28.36 -74.53
N PRO A 152 -12.66 28.72 -73.32
CA PRO A 152 -13.38 29.97 -73.13
C PRO A 152 -12.46 31.17 -73.41
N PRO A 153 -12.94 32.21 -74.13
CA PRO A 153 -12.09 33.29 -74.64
C PRO A 153 -11.32 34.09 -73.58
N SER A 154 -11.88 34.19 -72.37
CA SER A 154 -11.32 34.97 -71.27
C SER A 154 -10.35 34.21 -70.37
N ALA A 155 -10.29 32.87 -70.47
CA ALA A 155 -9.49 32.04 -69.55
C ALA A 155 -9.16 30.66 -70.17
N PRO A 156 -8.21 30.58 -71.11
CA PRO A 156 -7.91 29.33 -71.82
C PRO A 156 -7.34 28.22 -70.92
N HIS A 157 -6.67 28.58 -69.81
CA HIS A 157 -6.11 27.63 -68.83
C HIS A 157 -7.17 26.75 -68.14
N LEU A 158 -8.44 27.19 -68.10
CA LEU A 158 -9.53 26.43 -67.49
C LEU A 158 -9.89 25.16 -68.26
N LEU A 159 -9.57 25.10 -69.57
CA LEU A 159 -9.81 23.91 -70.38
C LEU A 159 -8.87 22.78 -69.96
N GLU A 160 -7.58 23.08 -69.77
CA GLU A 160 -6.60 22.10 -69.27
C GLU A 160 -6.96 21.59 -67.88
N GLU A 161 -7.37 22.49 -66.97
CA GLU A 161 -7.82 22.10 -65.63
C GLU A 161 -9.09 21.24 -65.66
N ALA A 162 -10.04 21.55 -66.55
CA ALA A 162 -11.25 20.75 -66.73
C ALA A 162 -10.93 19.34 -67.26
N HIS A 163 -9.98 19.21 -68.19
CA HIS A 163 -9.50 17.92 -68.67
C HIS A 163 -8.80 17.12 -67.57
N ARG A 164 -7.87 17.74 -66.82
CA ARG A 164 -7.20 17.09 -65.68
C ARG A 164 -8.20 16.60 -64.62
N ARG A 165 -9.20 17.42 -64.28
CA ARG A 165 -10.26 17.01 -63.33
C ARG A 165 -11.12 15.88 -63.86
N ARG A 166 -11.46 15.87 -65.15
CA ARG A 166 -12.21 14.76 -65.77
C ARG A 166 -11.40 13.48 -65.80
N GLU A 167 -10.12 13.55 -66.08
CA GLU A 167 -9.22 12.40 -66.02
C GLU A 167 -9.13 11.86 -64.59
N ALA A 168 -8.96 12.73 -63.59
CA ALA A 168 -8.96 12.34 -62.19
C ALA A 168 -10.27 11.65 -61.77
N VAL A 169 -11.42 12.20 -62.16
CA VAL A 169 -12.74 11.60 -61.87
C VAL A 169 -12.92 10.27 -62.60
N ARG A 170 -12.49 10.16 -63.87
CA ARG A 170 -12.52 8.88 -64.60
C ARG A 170 -11.64 7.83 -63.94
N LEU A 171 -10.47 8.23 -63.43
CA LEU A 171 -9.55 7.33 -62.75
C LEU A 171 -10.15 6.86 -61.41
N GLN A 172 -10.79 7.76 -60.65
CA GLN A 172 -11.53 7.39 -59.44
C GLN A 172 -12.70 6.43 -59.72
N LEU A 173 -13.48 6.68 -60.78
CA LEU A 173 -14.59 5.81 -61.14
C LEU A 173 -14.11 4.43 -61.59
N LYS A 174 -13.00 4.35 -62.34
CA LYS A 174 -12.35 3.07 -62.67
C LYS A 174 -11.89 2.35 -61.41
N HIS A 175 -11.23 3.05 -60.49
CA HIS A 175 -10.77 2.47 -59.23
C HIS A 175 -11.93 1.98 -58.36
N GLN A 176 -13.05 2.72 -58.31
CA GLN A 176 -14.26 2.26 -57.62
C GLN A 176 -14.87 1.02 -58.26
N ALA A 177 -14.91 0.94 -59.59
CA ALA A 177 -15.38 -0.24 -60.29
C ALA A 177 -14.47 -1.45 -60.05
N GLU A 178 -13.15 -1.24 -60.05
CA GLU A 178 -12.16 -2.27 -59.69
C GLU A 178 -12.34 -2.74 -58.24
N LEU A 179 -12.49 -1.83 -57.28
CA LEU A 179 -12.76 -2.16 -55.88
C LEU A 179 -14.10 -2.89 -55.71
N ALA A 180 -15.14 -2.51 -56.46
CA ALA A 180 -16.42 -3.20 -56.44
C ALA A 180 -16.28 -4.64 -56.96
N GLN A 181 -15.53 -4.84 -58.04
CA GLN A 181 -15.23 -6.17 -58.58
C GLN A 181 -14.38 -7.00 -57.61
N LEU A 182 -13.30 -6.45 -57.07
CA LEU A 182 -12.46 -7.08 -56.04
C LEU A 182 -13.29 -7.45 -54.81
N SER A 183 -14.15 -6.55 -54.31
CA SER A 183 -14.99 -6.84 -53.15
C SER A 183 -16.03 -7.92 -53.40
N SER A 184 -16.53 -8.06 -54.64
CA SER A 184 -17.46 -9.12 -55.02
C SER A 184 -16.80 -10.50 -55.09
N GLN A 185 -15.48 -10.56 -55.25
CA GLN A 185 -14.70 -11.80 -55.29
C GLN A 185 -14.26 -12.27 -53.90
N ILE A 186 -14.36 -11.43 -52.87
CA ILE A 186 -14.02 -11.81 -51.50
C ILE A 186 -15.12 -12.71 -50.94
N ASP A 187 -14.74 -13.92 -50.53
CA ASP A 187 -15.67 -14.85 -49.89
C ASP A 187 -16.13 -14.30 -48.53
N LYS A 188 -17.44 -14.16 -48.38
CA LYS A 188 -18.09 -13.71 -47.14
C LYS A 188 -17.80 -14.65 -45.97
N GLN A 189 -17.53 -15.93 -46.22
CA GLN A 189 -17.16 -16.87 -45.16
C GLN A 189 -15.74 -16.66 -44.65
N GLU A 190 -14.77 -16.39 -45.53
CA GLU A 190 -13.40 -16.05 -45.12
C GLU A 190 -13.34 -14.72 -44.38
N LEU A 191 -14.11 -13.73 -44.83
CA LEU A 191 -14.22 -12.44 -44.16
C LEU A 191 -14.76 -12.60 -42.73
N ARG A 192 -15.76 -13.45 -42.52
CA ARG A 192 -16.28 -13.77 -41.18
C ARG A 192 -15.23 -14.47 -40.30
N LYS A 193 -14.46 -15.41 -40.86
CA LYS A 193 -13.36 -16.08 -40.13
C LYS A 193 -12.25 -15.09 -39.76
N PHE A 194 -11.91 -14.17 -40.66
CA PHE A 194 -10.93 -13.12 -40.39
C PHE A 194 -11.39 -12.18 -39.27
N TYR A 195 -12.63 -11.68 -39.33
CA TYR A 195 -13.17 -10.84 -38.26
C TYR A 195 -13.32 -11.61 -36.94
N PHE A 196 -13.68 -12.89 -36.98
CA PHE A 196 -13.73 -13.73 -35.79
C PHE A 196 -12.34 -13.93 -35.17
N SER A 197 -11.30 -14.12 -35.99
CA SER A 197 -9.91 -14.21 -35.52
C SER A 197 -9.39 -12.89 -34.96
N ALA A 198 -9.67 -11.76 -35.61
CA ALA A 198 -9.30 -10.45 -35.09
C ALA A 198 -10.04 -10.15 -33.77
N PHE A 199 -11.32 -10.49 -33.69
CA PHE A 199 -12.12 -10.34 -32.48
C PHE A 199 -11.64 -11.26 -31.36
N SER A 200 -11.28 -12.51 -31.63
CA SER A 200 -10.76 -13.42 -30.62
C SER A 200 -9.42 -12.95 -30.06
N VAL A 201 -8.52 -12.41 -30.90
CA VAL A 201 -7.27 -11.79 -30.46
C VAL A 201 -7.55 -10.57 -29.57
N LEU A 202 -8.50 -9.71 -29.93
CA LEU A 202 -8.89 -8.56 -29.12
C LEU A 202 -9.48 -8.98 -27.76
N VAL A 203 -10.32 -10.02 -27.74
CA VAL A 203 -10.87 -10.58 -26.50
C VAL A 203 -9.77 -11.17 -25.63
N LEU A 204 -8.84 -11.92 -26.20
CA LEU A 204 -7.68 -12.46 -25.48
C LEU A 204 -6.81 -11.34 -24.92
N LEU A 205 -6.61 -10.27 -25.68
CA LEU A 205 -5.86 -9.09 -25.26
C LEU A 205 -6.58 -8.35 -24.12
N ALA A 206 -7.91 -8.27 -24.16
CA ALA A 206 -8.72 -7.70 -23.08
C ALA A 206 -8.66 -8.56 -21.80
N ILE A 207 -8.74 -9.89 -21.92
CA ILE A 207 -8.62 -10.81 -20.77
C ILE A 207 -7.22 -10.70 -20.16
N THR A 208 -6.17 -10.73 -20.98
CA THR A 208 -4.79 -10.57 -20.50
C THR A 208 -4.57 -9.22 -19.86
N LEU A 209 -5.12 -8.13 -20.41
CA LEU A 209 -5.14 -6.83 -19.75
C LEU A 209 -5.83 -6.90 -18.38
N LEU A 210 -7.03 -7.50 -18.31
CA LEU A 210 -7.78 -7.63 -17.06
C LEU A 210 -6.96 -8.38 -16.00
N VAL A 211 -6.32 -9.50 -16.36
CA VAL A 211 -5.46 -10.29 -15.46
C VAL A 211 -4.22 -9.50 -15.02
N VAL A 212 -3.60 -8.72 -15.92
CA VAL A 212 -2.44 -7.87 -15.60
C VAL A 212 -2.83 -6.68 -14.72
N PHE A 213 -4.06 -6.15 -14.84
CA PHE A 213 -4.54 -5.05 -14.00
C PHE A 213 -5.15 -5.52 -12.67
N GLN A 214 -5.67 -6.74 -12.60
CA GLN A 214 -6.15 -7.36 -11.35
C GLN A 214 -5.04 -8.04 -10.53
N SER A 215 -3.90 -8.36 -11.14
CA SER A 215 -2.75 -8.85 -10.39
C SER A 215 -2.14 -7.69 -9.58
N PRO A 216 -2.00 -7.83 -8.25
CA PRO A 216 -1.32 -6.83 -7.44
C PRO A 216 0.08 -6.55 -8.01
N ARG A 217 0.37 -5.28 -8.29
CA ARG A 217 1.69 -4.87 -8.81
C ARG A 217 2.73 -5.08 -7.71
N GLY A 218 3.56 -6.11 -7.86
CA GLY A 218 4.73 -6.35 -6.99
C GLY A 218 4.48 -7.26 -5.78
N ARG A 219 3.66 -8.30 -5.94
CA ARG A 219 3.50 -9.33 -4.89
C ARG A 219 4.79 -10.15 -4.72
N GLU A 220 5.34 -10.15 -3.52
CA GLU A 220 6.42 -11.04 -3.09
C GLU A 220 5.82 -12.45 -2.94
N TRP A 221 6.29 -13.42 -3.74
CA TRP A 221 5.85 -14.82 -3.66
C TRP A 221 6.68 -15.51 -2.61
N LEU A 222 6.13 -15.69 -1.42
CA LEU A 222 6.82 -16.23 -0.25
C LEU A 222 6.04 -17.43 0.29
N PRO A 223 6.70 -18.38 0.97
CA PRO A 223 6.00 -19.50 1.61
C PRO A 223 4.98 -19.02 2.64
N GLN A 224 3.85 -19.72 2.77
CA GLN A 224 2.76 -19.33 3.68
C GLN A 224 3.18 -19.22 5.16
N GLU A 225 4.17 -20.00 5.56
CA GLU A 225 4.73 -20.09 6.92
C GLU A 225 5.75 -18.99 7.23
N THR A 226 5.91 -18.01 6.34
CA THR A 226 6.79 -16.86 6.60
C THR A 226 6.28 -16.05 7.81
N ASP A 227 7.17 -15.88 8.79
CA ASP A 227 6.90 -15.15 10.04
C ASP A 227 7.39 -13.71 9.96
N THR A 228 8.61 -13.53 9.45
CA THR A 228 9.27 -12.22 9.39
C THR A 228 9.70 -11.86 7.97
N ILE A 229 9.53 -10.60 7.58
CA ILE A 229 9.91 -10.08 6.26
C ILE A 229 10.70 -8.79 6.43
N LEU A 230 11.95 -8.80 5.98
CA LEU A 230 12.80 -7.64 5.83
C LEU A 230 12.92 -7.29 4.34
N SER A 231 12.43 -6.12 3.95
CA SER A 231 12.50 -5.60 2.58
C SER A 231 13.35 -4.33 2.55
N ILE A 232 14.31 -4.30 1.62
CA ILE A 232 15.28 -3.23 1.44
C ILE A 232 15.06 -2.63 0.06
N ASN A 233 14.77 -1.34 0.02
CA ASN A 233 14.63 -0.58 -1.22
C ASN A 233 15.97 0.05 -1.57
N ALA A 234 16.67 -0.52 -2.57
CA ALA A 234 18.01 -0.09 -2.95
C ALA A 234 18.03 1.37 -3.47
N ASP A 235 16.96 1.84 -4.10
CA ASP A 235 16.87 3.23 -4.61
C ASP A 235 16.84 4.23 -3.45
N GLN A 236 16.01 3.98 -2.45
CA GLN A 236 15.89 4.85 -1.28
C GLN A 236 17.12 4.75 -0.37
N PHE A 237 17.73 3.56 -0.27
CA PHE A 237 18.96 3.34 0.48
C PHE A 237 20.16 4.10 -0.11
N GLU A 238 20.29 4.13 -1.44
CA GLU A 238 21.32 4.93 -2.11
C GLU A 238 21.05 6.44 -1.98
N ARG A 239 19.79 6.89 -2.08
CA ARG A 239 19.42 8.31 -1.85
C ARG A 239 19.77 8.81 -0.45
N ALA A 240 19.79 7.93 0.56
CA ALA A 240 20.18 8.27 1.91
C ALA A 240 21.67 8.62 2.04
N ASN A 241 22.49 8.39 1.00
CA ASN A 241 23.91 8.73 0.95
C ASN A 241 24.70 8.23 2.16
N LEU A 242 24.40 7.01 2.63
CA LEU A 242 25.02 6.42 3.82
C LEU A 242 26.55 6.31 3.70
N ALA A 243 27.09 6.20 2.47
CA ALA A 243 28.54 6.19 2.24
C ALA A 243 29.22 7.49 2.68
N LYS A 244 28.52 8.63 2.60
CA LYS A 244 29.04 9.93 3.05
C LYS A 244 28.87 10.11 4.56
N ARG A 245 27.81 9.54 5.13
CA ARG A 245 27.47 9.68 6.55
C ARG A 245 28.26 8.72 7.43
N TRP A 246 28.43 7.48 6.99
CA TRP A 246 29.12 6.39 7.70
C TRP A 246 30.09 5.65 6.76
N PRO A 247 31.20 6.29 6.35
CA PRO A 247 32.12 5.74 5.36
C PRO A 247 32.72 4.38 5.76
N ASP A 248 33.11 4.22 7.02
CA ASP A 248 33.74 2.98 7.51
C ASP A 248 32.74 1.85 7.79
N THR A 249 31.48 2.21 8.07
CA THR A 249 30.44 1.26 8.50
C THR A 249 29.68 0.67 7.31
N LYS A 250 29.48 1.43 6.22
CA LYS A 250 28.70 0.96 5.05
C LYS A 250 29.26 -0.33 4.45
N ALA A 251 30.59 -0.46 4.38
CA ALA A 251 31.25 -1.61 3.76
C ALA A 251 30.98 -2.93 4.52
N LYS A 252 30.81 -2.87 5.85
CA LYS A 252 30.48 -4.03 6.69
C LYS A 252 28.98 -4.27 6.77
N LEU A 253 28.20 -3.19 6.88
CA LEU A 253 26.74 -3.23 6.97
C LEU A 253 26.07 -3.81 5.73
N TRP A 254 26.50 -3.38 4.54
CA TRP A 254 25.76 -3.67 3.32
C TRP A 254 25.70 -5.17 2.99
N PRO A 255 26.81 -5.95 3.05
CA PRO A 255 26.74 -7.39 2.88
C PRO A 255 25.83 -8.09 3.89
N GLY A 256 25.89 -7.71 5.18
CA GLY A 256 25.04 -8.31 6.22
C GLY A 256 23.55 -7.99 6.04
N LEU A 257 23.23 -6.78 5.58
CA LEU A 257 21.85 -6.38 5.28
C LEU A 257 21.26 -7.14 4.10
N ILE A 258 22.02 -7.29 3.01
CA ILE A 258 21.53 -7.94 1.78
C ILE A 258 21.69 -9.47 1.80
N GLY A 259 22.41 -10.01 2.78
CA GLY A 259 22.55 -11.45 3.02
C GLY A 259 23.08 -12.21 1.80
N PRO A 260 22.46 -13.36 1.45
CA PRO A 260 22.88 -14.21 0.32
C PRO A 260 22.90 -13.48 -1.04
N ALA A 261 22.19 -12.36 -1.20
CA ALA A 261 22.26 -11.56 -2.42
C ALA A 261 23.65 -10.98 -2.70
N ALA A 262 24.50 -10.80 -1.67
CA ALA A 262 25.89 -10.37 -1.83
C ALA A 262 26.75 -11.39 -2.59
N SER A 263 26.36 -12.66 -2.55
CA SER A 263 27.07 -13.81 -3.12
C SER A 263 26.77 -14.07 -4.59
N VAL A 264 25.89 -13.28 -5.22
CA VAL A 264 25.45 -13.49 -6.61
C VAL A 264 26.48 -12.95 -7.61
N PRO A 265 27.09 -13.80 -8.45
CA PRO A 265 28.06 -13.36 -9.45
C PRO A 265 27.46 -12.38 -10.46
N GLY A 266 28.20 -11.31 -10.74
CA GLY A 266 27.83 -10.33 -11.78
C GLY A 266 26.63 -9.44 -11.44
N LEU A 267 26.03 -9.58 -10.26
CA LEU A 267 25.00 -8.69 -9.75
C LEU A 267 25.64 -7.58 -8.91
N ASN A 268 25.54 -6.33 -9.35
CA ASN A 268 25.91 -5.21 -8.50
C ASN A 268 24.69 -4.76 -7.69
N SER A 269 24.66 -5.04 -6.39
CA SER A 269 23.51 -4.77 -5.53
C SER A 269 23.13 -3.28 -5.41
N SER A 270 24.06 -2.34 -5.57
CA SER A 270 23.73 -0.90 -5.53
C SER A 270 23.21 -0.37 -6.88
N ARG A 271 23.66 -0.97 -7.99
CA ARG A 271 23.35 -0.48 -9.36
C ARG A 271 22.22 -1.25 -10.04
N ASP A 272 22.18 -2.55 -9.86
CA ASP A 272 21.35 -3.46 -10.66
C ASP A 272 20.12 -3.94 -9.89
N THR A 273 20.09 -3.79 -8.57
CA THR A 273 18.99 -4.21 -7.71
C THR A 273 18.05 -3.04 -7.42
N ALA A 274 16.75 -3.29 -7.52
CA ALA A 274 15.69 -2.38 -7.13
C ALA A 274 15.25 -2.65 -5.68
N ARG A 275 15.08 -3.94 -5.34
CA ARG A 275 14.61 -4.40 -4.04
C ARG A 275 15.22 -5.73 -3.66
N ILE A 276 15.46 -5.91 -2.37
CA ILE A 276 15.87 -7.18 -1.76
C ILE A 276 14.86 -7.50 -0.67
N THR A 277 14.32 -8.72 -0.69
CA THR A 277 13.37 -9.21 0.32
C THR A 277 13.99 -10.44 0.95
N ARG A 278 14.14 -10.40 2.27
CA ARG A 278 14.60 -11.49 3.12
C ARG A 278 13.41 -11.89 3.98
N ALA A 279 12.97 -13.13 3.84
CA ALA A 279 11.80 -13.64 4.52
C ALA A 279 12.25 -14.83 5.37
N LEU A 280 11.84 -14.87 6.63
CA LEU A 280 12.27 -15.88 7.57
C LEU A 280 11.06 -16.64 8.10
N THR A 281 11.25 -17.93 8.29
CA THR A 281 10.33 -18.82 8.99
C THR A 281 11.11 -19.56 10.07
N THR A 282 10.49 -19.72 11.22
CA THR A 282 11.03 -20.53 12.31
C THR A 282 10.21 -21.80 12.40
N ASP A 283 10.86 -22.96 12.24
CA ASP A 283 10.14 -24.23 12.34
C ASP A 283 9.87 -24.65 13.79
N GLU A 284 9.06 -25.69 13.97
CA GLU A 284 8.72 -26.22 15.30
C GLU A 284 9.94 -26.75 16.08
N THR A 285 11.04 -27.03 15.39
CA THR A 285 12.31 -27.47 15.99
C THR A 285 13.20 -26.30 16.41
N GLY A 286 12.85 -25.08 16.00
CA GLY A 286 13.58 -23.85 16.28
C GLY A 286 14.64 -23.51 15.23
N GLU A 287 14.73 -24.25 14.12
CA GLU A 287 15.61 -23.90 13.00
C GLU A 287 14.99 -22.78 12.16
N THR A 288 15.82 -21.80 11.80
CA THR A 288 15.40 -20.65 10.99
C THR A 288 15.74 -20.88 9.52
N LYS A 289 14.75 -20.81 8.63
CA LYS A 289 14.97 -20.85 7.16
C LYS A 289 14.81 -19.46 6.56
N GLU A 290 15.69 -19.09 5.64
CA GLU A 290 15.75 -17.75 5.05
C GLU A 290 15.49 -17.76 3.54
N PHE A 291 14.31 -17.29 3.15
CA PHE A 291 13.92 -17.12 1.76
C PHE A 291 14.34 -15.73 1.24
N ASN A 292 15.25 -15.69 0.27
CA ASN A 292 15.75 -14.42 -0.27
C ASN A 292 15.31 -14.20 -1.73
N LEU A 293 14.68 -13.05 -1.98
CA LEU A 293 14.27 -12.58 -3.30
C LEU A 293 14.98 -11.29 -3.67
N VAL A 294 15.55 -11.25 -4.87
CA VAL A 294 16.24 -10.08 -5.42
C VAL A 294 15.51 -9.62 -6.66
N GLN A 295 14.95 -8.41 -6.60
CA GLN A 295 14.33 -7.75 -7.74
C GLN A 295 15.34 -6.83 -8.43
N SER A 296 15.63 -7.07 -9.71
CA SER A 296 16.52 -6.23 -10.50
C SER A 296 15.80 -5.05 -11.15
N ARG A 297 16.51 -3.92 -11.27
CA ARG A 297 16.10 -2.75 -12.07
C ARG A 297 16.07 -3.05 -13.57
N ARG A 298 16.86 -4.03 -14.02
CA ARG A 298 17.10 -4.34 -15.44
C ARG A 298 16.86 -5.81 -15.73
N SER A 299 17.01 -6.19 -16.99
CA SER A 299 16.95 -7.59 -17.38
C SER A 299 18.02 -8.42 -16.65
N LEU A 300 17.60 -9.52 -16.05
CA LEU A 300 18.47 -10.51 -15.40
C LEU A 300 19.33 -11.31 -16.39
N ALA A 301 19.15 -11.12 -17.71
CA ALA A 301 19.86 -11.90 -18.73
C ALA A 301 21.39 -11.85 -18.59
N LYS A 302 21.96 -10.70 -18.19
CA LYS A 302 23.40 -10.57 -17.97
C LYS A 302 23.86 -11.37 -16.75
N VAL A 303 23.13 -11.29 -15.64
CA VAL A 303 23.43 -12.03 -14.41
C VAL A 303 23.36 -13.53 -14.66
N ILE A 304 22.28 -14.00 -15.29
CA ILE A 304 22.10 -15.43 -15.62
C ILE A 304 23.20 -15.95 -16.55
N ARG A 305 23.62 -15.17 -17.56
CA ARG A 305 24.77 -15.56 -18.40
C ARG A 305 26.05 -15.66 -17.59
N THR A 306 26.31 -14.66 -16.74
CA THR A 306 27.51 -14.62 -15.90
C THR A 306 27.58 -15.84 -14.97
N VAL A 307 26.45 -16.22 -14.35
CA VAL A 307 26.36 -17.43 -13.53
C VAL A 307 26.53 -18.70 -14.36
N ALA A 308 25.93 -18.76 -15.55
CA ALA A 308 26.03 -19.94 -16.42
C ALA A 308 27.46 -20.16 -16.95
N ASP A 309 28.23 -19.08 -17.12
CA ASP A 309 29.63 -19.12 -17.57
C ASP A 309 30.60 -19.28 -16.39
N ASP A 310 30.14 -19.16 -15.13
CA ASP A 310 30.96 -19.30 -13.93
C ASP A 310 31.25 -20.77 -13.64
N LYS A 311 32.54 -21.12 -13.52
CA LYS A 311 33.00 -22.49 -13.24
C LYS A 311 32.59 -22.98 -11.86
N ASN A 312 32.36 -22.05 -10.91
CA ASN A 312 31.93 -22.38 -9.56
C ASN A 312 30.45 -22.76 -9.51
N PHE A 313 29.68 -22.52 -10.57
CA PHE A 313 28.27 -22.84 -10.62
C PHE A 313 28.00 -23.98 -11.60
N ARG A 314 27.10 -24.87 -11.20
CA ARG A 314 26.57 -25.93 -12.06
C ARG A 314 25.07 -25.78 -12.17
N ARG A 315 24.56 -25.84 -13.40
CA ARG A 315 23.12 -25.95 -13.62
C ARG A 315 22.65 -27.34 -13.19
N ARG A 316 21.66 -27.41 -12.31
CA ARG A 316 21.07 -28.67 -11.85
C ARG A 316 20.45 -29.41 -13.06
N PRO A 317 20.72 -30.73 -13.24
CA PRO A 317 20.21 -31.50 -14.38
C PRO A 317 18.70 -31.70 -14.33
N GLN A 318 18.12 -31.82 -13.12
CA GLN A 318 16.68 -31.82 -12.91
C GLN A 318 16.19 -30.38 -12.79
N THR A 319 15.41 -29.93 -13.77
CA THR A 319 14.68 -28.66 -13.67
C THR A 319 13.41 -28.88 -12.84
N ILE A 320 13.09 -27.93 -11.98
CA ILE A 320 11.81 -27.93 -11.28
C ILE A 320 10.79 -27.37 -12.26
N SER A 321 10.02 -28.26 -12.88
CA SER A 321 8.95 -27.93 -13.85
C SER A 321 9.40 -26.94 -14.94
N GLY A 322 10.62 -27.11 -15.45
CA GLY A 322 11.19 -26.30 -16.54
C GLY A 322 11.98 -25.06 -16.11
N LEU A 323 12.01 -24.70 -14.82
CA LEU A 323 12.84 -23.61 -14.32
C LEU A 323 14.27 -24.10 -14.01
N PRO A 324 15.31 -23.44 -14.55
CA PRO A 324 16.70 -23.76 -14.23
C PRO A 324 17.07 -23.24 -12.83
N VAL A 325 17.73 -24.11 -12.07
CA VAL A 325 18.39 -23.79 -10.80
C VAL A 325 19.90 -23.97 -11.01
N TRP A 326 20.69 -23.02 -10.51
CA TRP A 326 22.15 -23.09 -10.51
C TRP A 326 22.64 -23.21 -9.08
N GLU A 327 23.53 -24.15 -8.83
CA GLU A 327 24.11 -24.41 -7.52
C GLU A 327 25.60 -24.14 -7.55
N ARG A 328 26.10 -23.53 -6.48
CA ARG A 328 27.53 -23.37 -6.28
C ARG A 328 28.13 -24.73 -5.91
N GLN A 329 29.19 -25.13 -6.61
CA GLN A 329 29.90 -26.35 -6.29
C GLN A 329 30.58 -26.21 -4.93
N PRO A 330 30.51 -27.24 -4.06
CA PRO A 330 31.22 -27.24 -2.80
C PRO A 330 32.72 -27.16 -3.06
N SER A 331 33.43 -26.27 -2.36
CA SER A 331 34.89 -26.25 -2.41
C SER A 331 35.42 -27.47 -1.67
N SER A 332 36.11 -28.37 -2.37
CA SER A 332 36.65 -29.63 -1.86
C SER A 332 37.86 -29.46 -0.92
N ALA A 333 37.77 -28.53 0.04
CA ALA A 333 38.84 -28.23 0.99
C ALA A 333 38.85 -29.16 2.21
N GLU A 334 37.74 -29.84 2.52
CA GLU A 334 37.67 -30.86 3.57
C GLU A 334 37.00 -32.11 3.01
N GLY A 335 37.64 -33.27 3.18
CA GLY A 335 37.41 -34.53 2.46
C GLY A 335 36.08 -35.26 2.71
N THR A 336 35.00 -34.54 2.97
CA THR A 336 33.62 -35.05 3.01
C THR A 336 32.85 -34.45 1.84
N ALA A 337 31.93 -35.20 1.23
CA ALA A 337 31.05 -34.70 0.18
C ALA A 337 30.13 -33.62 0.76
N ALA A 338 30.60 -32.37 0.77
CA ALA A 338 29.84 -31.24 1.28
C ALA A 338 28.67 -30.95 0.33
N GLU A 339 27.51 -30.70 0.91
CA GLU A 339 26.34 -30.25 0.15
C GLU A 339 26.59 -28.83 -0.40
N PRO A 340 25.94 -28.45 -1.51
CA PRO A 340 26.10 -27.10 -2.05
C PRO A 340 25.50 -26.06 -1.09
N ASP A 341 26.31 -25.10 -0.63
CA ASP A 341 25.85 -24.10 0.35
C ASP A 341 25.02 -22.95 -0.26
N PHE A 342 24.99 -22.83 -1.59
CA PHE A 342 24.37 -21.68 -2.25
C PHE A 342 23.75 -22.05 -3.60
N ALA A 343 22.53 -21.61 -3.83
CA ALA A 343 21.81 -21.76 -5.08
C ALA A 343 21.16 -20.45 -5.54
N LEU A 344 20.81 -20.41 -6.82
CA LEU A 344 19.99 -19.34 -7.38
C LEU A 344 19.08 -19.85 -8.49
N ALA A 345 17.91 -19.22 -8.59
CA ALA A 345 16.93 -19.52 -9.63
C ALA A 345 16.23 -18.25 -10.10
N ARG A 346 15.91 -18.20 -11.40
CA ARG A 346 15.08 -17.11 -11.95
C ARG A 346 13.61 -17.43 -11.74
N VAL A 347 13.00 -16.83 -10.72
CA VAL A 347 11.57 -17.00 -10.39
C VAL A 347 10.67 -15.98 -11.08
N GLY A 348 11.21 -14.90 -11.65
CA GLY A 348 10.41 -13.91 -12.37
C GLY A 348 11.14 -13.24 -13.54
N PRO A 349 10.46 -12.38 -14.31
CA PRO A 349 11.08 -11.62 -15.39
C PRO A 349 12.28 -10.79 -14.89
N ALA A 350 12.16 -10.22 -13.69
CA ALA A 350 13.18 -9.40 -13.03
C ALA A 350 13.46 -9.85 -11.59
N THR A 351 13.05 -11.07 -11.19
CA THR A 351 13.22 -11.57 -9.82
C THR A 351 14.08 -12.84 -9.79
N LEU A 352 15.09 -12.85 -8.92
CA LEU A 352 15.91 -14.01 -8.59
C LEU A 352 15.55 -14.50 -7.18
N ALA A 353 15.48 -15.81 -7.00
CA ALA A 353 15.58 -16.46 -5.70
C ALA A 353 17.06 -16.83 -5.48
N VAL A 354 17.58 -16.59 -4.28
CA VAL A 354 18.97 -16.85 -3.89
C VAL A 354 18.98 -17.37 -2.45
N GLY A 355 20.00 -18.12 -2.04
CA GLY A 355 20.07 -18.67 -0.68
C GLY A 355 20.53 -20.12 -0.68
N ALA A 356 20.17 -20.89 0.35
CA ALA A 356 20.44 -22.31 0.38
C ALA A 356 19.63 -23.04 -0.71
N PRO A 357 20.10 -24.20 -1.22
CA PRO A 357 19.40 -24.93 -2.27
C PRO A 357 17.96 -25.28 -1.94
N GLU A 358 17.69 -25.74 -0.71
CA GLU A 358 16.34 -26.12 -0.29
C GLU A 358 15.36 -24.93 -0.26
N GLU A 359 15.83 -23.78 0.21
CA GLU A 359 15.05 -22.54 0.29
C GLU A 359 14.73 -21.99 -1.10
N VAL A 360 15.69 -22.06 -2.02
CA VAL A 360 15.51 -21.66 -3.42
C VAL A 360 14.53 -22.59 -4.13
N ASP A 361 14.62 -23.89 -3.88
CA ASP A 361 13.69 -24.88 -4.44
C ASP A 361 12.26 -24.61 -3.96
N GLU A 362 12.08 -24.31 -2.68
CA GLU A 362 10.79 -23.92 -2.12
C GLU A 362 10.22 -22.65 -2.75
N LEU A 363 11.04 -21.60 -2.92
CA LEU A 363 10.62 -20.38 -3.61
C LEU A 363 10.21 -20.65 -5.06
N VAL A 364 10.91 -21.57 -5.75
CA VAL A 364 10.55 -22.00 -7.10
C VAL A 364 9.19 -22.74 -7.09
N LEU A 365 8.95 -23.63 -6.13
CA LEU A 365 7.68 -24.35 -5.99
C LEU A 365 6.50 -23.43 -5.66
N VAL A 366 6.69 -22.46 -4.76
CA VAL A 366 5.68 -21.42 -4.46
C VAL A 366 5.38 -20.62 -5.74
N ARG A 367 6.42 -20.24 -6.49
CA ARG A 367 6.26 -19.47 -7.73
C ARG A 367 5.47 -20.22 -8.79
N LEU A 368 5.66 -21.54 -8.89
CA LEU A 368 4.93 -22.41 -9.80
C LEU A 368 3.51 -22.72 -9.34
N GLY A 369 3.12 -22.28 -8.13
CA GLY A 369 1.83 -22.59 -7.52
C GLY A 369 1.71 -24.03 -7.02
N MET A 370 2.84 -24.72 -6.84
CA MET A 370 2.89 -26.09 -6.32
C MET A 370 2.92 -26.14 -4.79
N LYS A 371 3.45 -25.09 -4.15
CA LYS A 371 3.35 -24.83 -2.71
C LYS A 371 2.46 -23.60 -2.46
N PRO A 372 1.77 -23.52 -1.30
CA PRO A 372 0.93 -22.38 -0.98
C PRO A 372 1.76 -21.11 -0.80
N ASP A 373 1.40 -20.08 -1.57
CA ASP A 373 1.90 -18.72 -1.40
C ASP A 373 1.30 -18.09 -0.14
N MET A 374 2.08 -17.27 0.53
CA MET A 374 1.62 -16.38 1.58
C MET A 374 0.48 -15.51 1.05
N LYS A 375 -0.73 -15.81 1.51
CA LYS A 375 -1.90 -15.00 1.20
C LYS A 375 -1.82 -13.72 1.99
N ILE A 376 -1.38 -12.67 1.32
CA ILE A 376 -1.54 -11.30 1.75
C ILE A 376 -3.04 -10.99 1.72
N THR A 377 -3.73 -11.27 2.81
CA THR A 377 -5.15 -10.96 2.96
C THR A 377 -5.35 -10.28 4.30
N GLY A 378 -5.73 -9.00 4.27
CA GLY A 378 -6.07 -8.23 5.47
C GLY A 378 -5.74 -6.74 5.31
N GLN A 379 -6.63 -5.87 5.79
CA GLN A 379 -6.48 -4.41 5.72
C GLN A 379 -5.17 -3.90 6.33
N LEU A 380 -4.59 -4.62 7.31
CA LEU A 380 -3.31 -4.28 7.92
C LEU A 380 -2.12 -4.58 7.01
N PHE A 381 -2.07 -5.75 6.37
CA PHE A 381 -0.95 -6.10 5.50
C PHE A 381 -0.92 -5.21 4.24
N ASP A 382 -2.09 -4.83 3.73
CA ASP A 382 -2.20 -3.82 2.66
C ASP A 382 -1.61 -2.47 3.11
N ARG A 383 -1.78 -2.09 4.39
CA ARG A 383 -1.14 -0.90 4.96
C ARG A 383 0.36 -1.06 5.14
N PHE A 384 0.85 -2.24 5.53
CA PHE A 384 2.28 -2.53 5.57
C PHE A 384 2.92 -2.53 4.18
N GLN A 385 2.21 -2.99 3.16
CA GLN A 385 2.64 -2.84 1.76
C GLN A 385 2.64 -1.38 1.32
N ALA A 386 1.67 -0.57 1.73
CA ALA A 386 1.67 0.85 1.42
C ALA A 386 2.88 1.61 2.00
N LEU A 387 3.53 1.10 3.06
CA LEU A 387 4.75 1.70 3.63
C LEU A 387 6.00 1.55 2.74
N ASP A 388 5.94 0.67 1.74
CA ASP A 388 7.08 0.19 0.95
C ASP A 388 7.60 1.22 -0.08
N HIS A 389 6.74 2.10 -0.59
CA HIS A 389 7.13 3.00 -1.69
C HIS A 389 8.02 4.18 -1.25
N GLU A 390 8.01 4.52 0.03
CA GLU A 390 8.72 5.69 0.57
C GLU A 390 9.78 5.36 1.63
N SER A 391 9.88 4.09 2.04
CA SER A 391 10.87 3.64 3.02
C SER A 391 12.10 3.04 2.34
N ALA A 392 13.25 3.20 2.98
CA ALA A 392 14.49 2.53 2.58
C ALA A 392 14.54 1.11 3.12
N LEU A 393 13.93 0.89 4.29
CA LEU A 393 13.88 -0.39 4.97
C LEU A 393 12.48 -0.62 5.53
N ARG A 394 11.96 -1.83 5.35
CA ARG A 394 10.69 -2.30 5.90
C ARG A 394 10.91 -3.63 6.60
N LEU A 395 10.53 -3.74 7.87
CA LEU A 395 10.47 -4.99 8.62
C LEU A 395 9.02 -5.27 9.00
N ILE A 396 8.56 -6.50 8.81
CA ILE A 396 7.23 -6.97 9.23
C ILE A 396 7.45 -8.28 9.99
N SER A 397 6.80 -8.46 11.14
CA SER A 397 6.76 -9.73 11.85
C SER A 397 5.35 -10.07 12.29
N ARG A 398 4.94 -11.30 11.98
CA ARG A 398 3.69 -11.95 12.39
C ARG A 398 3.81 -12.67 13.73
N ASP A 399 5.03 -12.86 14.21
CA ASP A 399 5.34 -13.36 15.55
C ASP A 399 6.40 -12.44 16.21
N PRO A 400 5.99 -11.26 16.71
CA PRO A 400 6.92 -10.26 17.23
C PRO A 400 7.87 -10.77 18.33
N PRO A 401 7.45 -11.62 19.29
CA PRO A 401 8.35 -12.21 20.29
C PRO A 401 9.56 -12.93 19.68
N ASP A 402 9.39 -13.60 18.54
CA ASP A 402 10.43 -14.41 17.91
C ASP A 402 11.48 -13.57 17.14
N LEU A 403 11.22 -12.27 16.94
CA LEU A 403 12.16 -11.35 16.28
C LEU A 403 13.57 -11.35 16.91
N SER A 404 13.63 -11.56 18.22
CA SER A 404 14.89 -11.56 18.97
C SER A 404 15.78 -12.79 18.70
N ARG A 405 15.22 -13.87 18.13
CA ARG A 405 15.99 -15.05 17.70
C ARG A 405 16.67 -14.83 16.36
N VAL A 406 16.03 -14.05 15.50
CA VAL A 406 16.47 -13.82 14.12
C VAL A 406 17.41 -12.63 14.01
N PHE A 407 17.10 -11.55 14.73
CA PHE A 407 17.90 -10.35 14.75
C PHE A 407 18.31 -10.04 16.18
N HIS A 408 19.50 -9.44 16.35
CA HIS A 408 19.85 -8.87 17.65
C HIS A 408 18.73 -7.92 18.11
N PRO A 409 18.26 -8.00 19.37
CA PRO A 409 17.05 -7.33 19.83
C PRO A 409 16.94 -5.85 19.40
N ILE A 410 15.91 -5.52 18.61
CA ILE A 410 15.66 -4.16 18.07
C ILE A 410 14.49 -3.43 18.74
N PHE A 411 13.60 -4.16 19.42
CA PHE A 411 12.43 -3.64 20.12
C PHE A 411 12.45 -4.08 21.58
N SER A 412 11.87 -3.27 22.45
CA SER A 412 11.72 -3.64 23.86
C SER A 412 10.73 -4.80 24.02
N ARG A 413 10.92 -5.62 25.05
CA ARG A 413 10.03 -6.74 25.36
C ARG A 413 8.59 -6.28 25.55
N GLU A 414 8.41 -5.13 26.18
CA GLU A 414 7.10 -4.53 26.40
C GLU A 414 6.34 -4.28 25.08
N LEU A 415 7.06 -3.80 24.05
CA LEU A 415 6.50 -3.57 22.73
C LEU A 415 6.15 -4.89 22.03
N LEU A 416 7.05 -5.88 22.10
CA LEU A 416 6.85 -7.20 21.49
C LEU A 416 5.66 -7.95 22.13
N ASP A 417 5.59 -7.99 23.47
CA ASP A 417 4.54 -8.67 24.23
C ASP A 417 3.16 -8.01 24.07
N ALA A 418 3.12 -6.72 23.73
CA ALA A 418 1.89 -6.02 23.42
C ALA A 418 1.43 -6.22 21.96
N SER A 419 2.29 -6.75 21.09
CA SER A 419 2.05 -6.80 19.65
C SER A 419 1.71 -8.22 19.19
N GLN A 420 0.61 -8.35 18.46
CA GLN A 420 0.28 -9.54 17.67
C GLN A 420 1.00 -9.51 16.33
N LEU A 421 1.15 -8.31 15.76
CA LEU A 421 1.84 -8.08 14.51
C LEU A 421 2.50 -6.72 14.61
N ILE A 422 3.78 -6.66 14.23
CA ILE A 422 4.55 -5.42 14.21
C ILE A 422 5.12 -5.21 12.82
N GLY A 423 5.19 -3.96 12.40
CA GLY A 423 6.08 -3.63 11.31
C GLY A 423 6.58 -2.22 11.39
N LEU A 424 7.80 -2.07 10.91
CA LEU A 424 8.65 -0.90 10.98
C LEU A 424 9.00 -0.50 9.56
N ALA A 425 8.84 0.77 9.24
CA ALA A 425 9.31 1.38 8.02
C ALA A 425 10.23 2.54 8.34
N VAL A 426 11.44 2.53 7.80
CA VAL A 426 12.46 3.54 8.05
C VAL A 426 12.84 4.23 6.74
N ASN A 427 12.73 5.55 6.73
CA ASN A 427 13.32 6.40 5.71
C ASN A 427 14.64 6.95 6.23
N LEU A 428 15.73 6.58 5.56
CA LEU A 428 17.10 6.90 5.97
C LEU A 428 17.58 8.28 5.49
N GLN A 429 16.76 9.06 4.77
CA GLN A 429 17.08 10.46 4.46
C GLN A 429 17.16 11.29 5.75
N ASN A 430 17.96 12.35 5.78
CA ASN A 430 18.11 13.19 6.98
C ASN A 430 17.03 14.30 7.01
N PRO A 431 16.21 14.42 8.07
CA PRO A 431 16.18 13.62 9.30
C PRO A 431 15.57 12.23 9.11
N VAL A 432 16.15 11.23 9.78
CA VAL A 432 15.71 9.81 9.66
C VAL A 432 14.32 9.69 10.27
N LYS A 433 13.36 9.20 9.49
CA LYS A 433 11.97 9.05 9.93
C LYS A 433 11.61 7.58 10.00
N ALA A 434 10.96 7.19 11.09
CA ALA A 434 10.42 5.85 11.28
C ALA A 434 8.91 5.90 11.49
N ARG A 435 8.26 4.86 10.98
CA ARG A 435 6.86 4.55 11.23
C ARG A 435 6.76 3.13 11.74
N ILE A 436 6.10 2.95 12.88
CA ILE A 436 5.76 1.62 13.39
C ILE A 436 4.25 1.47 13.32
N LEU A 437 3.78 0.37 12.75
CA LEU A 437 2.38 -0.05 12.85
C LEU A 437 2.34 -1.30 13.72
N ILE A 438 1.40 -1.32 14.67
CA ILE A 438 1.23 -2.40 15.64
C ILE A 438 -0.23 -2.83 15.61
N GLN A 439 -0.44 -4.13 15.49
CA GLN A 439 -1.68 -4.77 15.87
C GLN A 439 -1.51 -5.30 17.29
N VAL A 440 -2.35 -4.86 18.21
CA VAL A 440 -2.24 -5.16 19.65
C VAL A 440 -2.82 -6.55 19.95
N ASN A 441 -2.16 -7.28 20.87
CA ASN A 441 -2.62 -8.58 21.35
C ASN A 441 -3.97 -8.48 22.09
N ALA A 442 -4.97 -9.25 21.67
CA ALA A 442 -6.21 -9.39 22.44
C ALA A 442 -5.91 -10.06 23.80
N PRO A 443 -6.49 -9.60 24.93
CA PRO A 443 -7.59 -8.64 25.05
C PRO A 443 -7.17 -7.17 25.25
N LYS A 444 -5.88 -6.81 25.09
CA LYS A 444 -5.42 -5.42 25.27
C LYS A 444 -6.06 -4.49 24.23
N ASN A 445 -6.44 -3.29 24.64
CA ASN A 445 -6.99 -2.27 23.76
C ASN A 445 -5.87 -1.32 23.28
N ALA A 446 -5.86 -0.99 21.99
CA ALA A 446 -4.92 -0.05 21.40
C ALA A 446 -4.95 1.33 22.08
N ALA A 447 -6.10 1.76 22.61
CA ALA A 447 -6.20 3.02 23.36
C ALA A 447 -5.43 2.99 24.69
N ASP A 448 -5.39 1.84 25.36
CA ASP A 448 -4.66 1.67 26.63
C ASP A 448 -3.16 1.60 26.37
N VAL A 449 -2.73 0.80 25.38
CA VAL A 449 -1.32 0.77 24.95
C VAL A 449 -0.85 2.14 24.48
N ALA A 450 -1.69 2.89 23.76
CA ALA A 450 -1.38 4.27 23.37
C ALA A 450 -1.25 5.21 24.57
N ARG A 451 -2.01 4.99 25.65
CA ARG A 451 -1.91 5.78 26.89
C ARG A 451 -0.59 5.49 27.60
N ASP A 452 -0.23 4.21 27.71
CA ASP A 452 1.01 3.78 28.36
C ASP A 452 2.24 4.28 27.59
N LEU A 453 2.19 4.22 26.26
CA LEU A 453 3.28 4.71 25.40
C LEU A 453 3.43 6.24 25.48
N ARG A 454 2.33 6.99 25.66
CA ARG A 454 2.39 8.44 25.95
C ARG A 454 2.96 8.74 27.34
N GLY A 455 2.64 7.89 28.32
CA GLY A 455 3.06 8.06 29.71
C GLY A 455 4.54 7.75 29.93
N ASN A 456 5.07 6.71 29.28
CA ASN A 456 6.45 6.28 29.46
C ASN A 456 7.12 5.84 28.13
N PRO A 457 7.30 6.73 27.14
CA PRO A 457 7.79 6.35 25.81
C PRO A 457 9.18 5.70 25.82
N GLU A 458 10.03 6.02 26.80
CA GLU A 458 11.39 5.48 26.94
C GLU A 458 11.38 3.97 27.20
N GLN A 459 10.40 3.46 27.93
CA GLN A 459 10.27 2.02 28.20
C GLN A 459 9.92 1.23 26.93
N TRP A 460 9.11 1.82 26.06
CA TRP A 460 8.57 1.16 24.86
C TRP A 460 9.46 1.31 23.62
N LEU A 461 10.19 2.42 23.52
CA LEU A 461 10.97 2.78 22.33
C LEU A 461 12.46 2.95 22.64
N ARG A 462 12.99 2.18 23.58
CA ARG A 462 14.43 1.99 23.79
C ARG A 462 14.98 0.89 22.88
N LEU A 463 16.21 1.06 22.42
CA LEU A 463 16.97 -0.04 21.86
C LEU A 463 17.43 -0.95 23.01
N PRO A 464 17.07 -2.24 23.03
CA PRO A 464 17.54 -3.16 24.06
C PRO A 464 19.07 -3.19 24.15
N ASP A 465 19.63 -3.47 25.32
CA ASP A 465 21.10 -3.59 25.51
C ASP A 465 21.89 -2.32 25.09
N SER A 466 21.23 -1.17 25.07
CA SER A 466 21.81 0.12 24.68
C SER A 466 21.12 1.26 25.45
N PRO A 467 21.83 2.36 25.77
CA PRO A 467 21.21 3.57 26.33
C PRO A 467 20.46 4.39 25.28
N LEU A 468 20.49 4.00 24.01
CA LEU A 468 19.91 4.77 22.91
C LEU A 468 18.39 4.59 22.80
N LEU A 469 17.69 5.70 22.55
CA LEU A 469 16.26 5.71 22.24
C LEU A 469 16.03 5.69 20.73
N LEU A 470 14.97 5.01 20.28
CA LEU A 470 14.56 4.99 18.88
C LEU A 470 14.01 6.33 18.40
N TYR A 471 13.71 7.27 19.30
CA TYR A 471 13.13 8.56 18.97
C TYR A 471 13.95 9.73 19.52
N SER A 472 13.93 10.84 18.80
CA SER A 472 14.52 12.13 19.21
C SER A 472 13.49 13.08 19.82
N GLN A 473 12.22 12.89 19.48
CA GLN A 473 11.07 13.64 19.98
C GLN A 473 9.94 12.65 20.29
N PRO A 474 9.06 12.94 21.27
CA PRO A 474 7.94 12.07 21.60
C PRO A 474 7.17 11.64 20.34
N PRO A 475 6.88 10.35 20.15
CA PRO A 475 6.26 9.86 18.94
C PRO A 475 4.84 10.39 18.78
N GLU A 476 4.45 10.69 17.54
CA GLU A 476 3.05 10.92 17.19
C GLU A 476 2.31 9.58 17.17
N ILE A 477 1.31 9.46 18.04
CA ILE A 477 0.58 8.21 18.27
C ILE A 477 -0.85 8.34 17.78
N GLN A 478 -1.20 7.53 16.78
CA GLN A 478 -2.54 7.46 16.20
C GLN A 478 -3.13 6.07 16.44
N THR A 479 -4.29 6.02 17.10
CA THR A 479 -5.07 4.79 17.30
C THR A 479 -6.07 4.63 16.17
N GLN A 480 -6.16 3.45 15.57
CA GLN A 480 -7.14 3.14 14.54
C GLN A 480 -8.00 1.94 14.97
N GLY A 481 -9.20 2.24 15.45
CA GLY A 481 -10.06 1.25 16.08
C GLY A 481 -9.51 0.79 17.44
N SER A 482 -9.95 -0.38 17.89
CA SER A 482 -9.59 -0.96 19.20
C SER A 482 -8.31 -1.80 19.18
N SER A 483 -7.80 -2.16 17.99
CA SER A 483 -6.69 -3.13 17.86
C SER A 483 -5.44 -2.58 17.18
N ASN A 484 -5.47 -1.40 16.53
CA ASN A 484 -4.33 -0.92 15.75
C ASN A 484 -3.76 0.40 16.27
N LEU A 485 -2.44 0.49 16.25
CA LEU A 485 -1.66 1.65 16.66
C LEU A 485 -0.65 2.02 15.56
N GLU A 486 -0.53 3.30 15.25
CA GLU A 486 0.50 3.86 14.37
C GLU A 486 1.34 4.87 15.14
N LEU A 487 2.66 4.66 15.11
CA LEU A 487 3.67 5.53 15.69
C LEU A 487 4.45 6.19 14.57
N ARG A 488 4.66 7.51 14.65
CA ARG A 488 5.53 8.25 13.75
C ARG A 488 6.53 9.06 14.55
N PHE A 489 7.81 8.92 14.24
CA PHE A 489 8.87 9.62 14.98
C PHE A 489 10.13 9.79 14.14
N THR A 490 10.99 10.68 14.61
CA THR A 490 12.31 10.92 14.05
C THR A 490 13.36 10.15 14.84
N VAL A 491 14.17 9.34 14.17
CA VAL A 491 15.20 8.49 14.77
C VAL A 491 16.51 9.27 14.87
N PRO A 492 17.17 9.31 16.04
CA PRO A 492 18.54 9.82 16.16
C PRO A 492 19.50 9.07 15.24
N GLU A 493 20.55 9.73 14.76
CA GLU A 493 21.48 9.13 13.79
C GLU A 493 22.21 7.90 14.34
N ASP A 494 22.64 7.94 15.61
CA ASP A 494 23.30 6.81 16.28
C ASP A 494 22.35 5.62 16.47
N SER A 495 21.09 5.88 16.82
CA SER A 495 20.06 4.85 16.95
C SER A 495 19.72 4.22 15.60
N ALA A 496 19.66 5.02 14.53
CA ALA A 496 19.44 4.52 13.17
C ALA A 496 20.61 3.66 12.68
N ARG A 497 21.84 4.03 13.06
CA ARG A 497 23.03 3.23 12.77
C ARG A 497 22.99 1.89 13.49
N LEU A 498 22.78 1.88 14.81
CA LEU A 498 22.72 0.65 15.60
C LEU A 498 21.58 -0.27 15.15
N LEU A 499 20.41 0.28 14.80
CA LEU A 499 19.30 -0.48 14.22
C LEU A 499 19.75 -1.23 12.94
N LEU A 500 20.48 -0.56 12.05
CA LEU A 500 20.98 -1.18 10.83
C LEU A 500 22.09 -2.20 11.12
N GLU A 501 22.96 -1.94 12.10
CA GLU A 501 24.00 -2.89 12.53
C GLU A 501 23.38 -4.20 13.06
N ARG A 502 22.30 -4.10 13.85
CA ARG A 502 21.52 -5.24 14.38
C ARG A 502 20.80 -6.03 13.30
N LEU A 503 20.16 -5.34 12.35
CA LEU A 503 19.51 -5.99 11.21
C LEU A 503 20.53 -6.64 10.26
N ALA A 504 21.77 -6.16 10.26
CA ALA A 504 22.87 -6.73 9.49
C ALA A 504 23.63 -7.86 10.24
N GLY A 505 23.40 -8.03 11.54
CA GLY A 505 24.18 -8.94 12.39
C GLY A 505 25.64 -8.52 12.57
N THR A 506 25.94 -7.23 12.50
CA THR A 506 27.32 -6.68 12.52
C THR A 506 27.69 -5.95 13.81
N ASP A 507 26.76 -5.85 14.75
CA ASP A 507 26.94 -5.19 16.05
C ASP A 507 27.68 -6.05 17.07
N VAL A 508 27.70 -7.37 16.88
CA VAL A 508 28.42 -8.33 17.73
C VAL A 508 29.62 -8.92 16.97
N PRO A 509 30.84 -8.95 17.53
CA PRO A 509 31.99 -9.62 16.90
C PRO A 509 31.75 -11.13 16.77
N GLU A 510 32.21 -11.74 15.66
CA GLU A 510 31.99 -13.14 15.19
C GLU A 510 32.26 -14.29 16.20
N GLY A 511 32.61 -14.01 17.46
CA GLY A 511 32.94 -15.01 18.48
C GLY A 511 31.92 -15.23 19.61
N ALA A 512 30.76 -14.55 19.60
CA ALA A 512 29.79 -14.62 20.71
C ALA A 512 28.46 -15.33 20.37
N VAL A 513 28.28 -15.85 19.15
CA VAL A 513 27.01 -16.43 18.68
C VAL A 513 26.73 -17.85 19.23
N ALA A 514 27.60 -18.39 20.10
CA ALA A 514 27.47 -19.76 20.60
C ALA A 514 26.54 -19.91 21.83
N GLU A 515 26.05 -18.83 22.45
CA GLU A 515 25.13 -18.94 23.59
C GLU A 515 24.12 -17.79 23.58
N TYR A 516 22.98 -17.95 22.90
CA TYR A 516 21.70 -17.35 23.29
C TYR A 516 20.52 -18.16 22.78
#